data_AF-A0A2G9SNF5-F1
#
_entry.id   AF-A0A2G9SNF5-F1
#
_cell.length_a   1.000
_cell.length_b   1.000
_cell.length_c   1.000
_cell.angle_alpha   90.00
_cell.angle_beta   90.00
_cell.angle_gamma   90.00
#
_symmetry.space_group_name_H-M   'P 1'
#
loop_
_entity.id
_entity.type
_entity.pdbx_description
1 polymer ?
#
loop_
_entity_poly.entity_id
_entity_poly.type
_entity_poly.pdbx_seq_one_letter_code
_entity_poly.pdbx_strand_id
1 'polypeptide(L)'
;MKRLASALKFEEAAELRSKIYSLRRVFYRQADIVASVNENNLLVILPSESYSEVCKEFVVLFIRFGRLIAQHKIMRNEALELEERIREIFFSGAQKPEHCEREEIDEMQILSSWIYQNRESLSCLYVKPYETAEQMLGALLERLGELSKPEAMAEKKLA
;
A
#
# COMPACT_ATOMS: atom_id res chain seq x y z
N MET A 1 -41.61 11.93 15.65
CA MET A 1 -40.19 11.49 15.80
C MET A 1 -39.51 10.98 14.52
N LYS A 2 -40.18 10.79 13.36
CA LYS A 2 -39.52 10.24 12.15
C LYS A 2 -38.84 11.25 11.19
N ARG A 3 -39.01 12.58 11.38
CA ARG A 3 -38.48 13.59 10.45
C ARG A 3 -37.08 14.12 10.79
N LEU A 4 -36.71 14.16 12.07
CA LEU A 4 -35.40 14.64 12.52
C LEU A 4 -34.26 13.67 12.17
N ALA A 5 -34.52 12.36 12.26
CA ALA A 5 -33.56 11.32 11.89
C ALA A 5 -33.25 11.28 10.38
N SER A 6 -34.19 11.67 9.54
CA SER A 6 -33.98 11.74 8.10
C SER A 6 -33.11 12.95 7.74
N ALA A 7 -33.39 14.12 8.32
CA ALA A 7 -32.63 15.34 8.07
C ALA A 7 -31.16 15.20 8.50
N LEU A 8 -30.89 14.61 9.67
CA LEU A 8 -29.51 14.36 10.15
C LEU A 8 -28.72 13.44 9.20
N LYS A 9 -29.36 12.39 8.67
CA LYS A 9 -28.70 11.47 7.71
C LYS A 9 -28.44 12.11 6.34
N PHE A 10 -29.28 13.06 5.92
CA PHE A 10 -29.04 13.80 4.67
C PHE A 10 -27.91 14.83 4.83
N GLU A 11 -27.80 15.46 6.00
CA GLU A 11 -26.76 16.43 6.31
C GLU A 11 -25.38 15.74 6.48
N GLU A 12 -25.32 14.60 7.18
CA GLU A 12 -24.11 13.77 7.27
C GLU A 12 -23.65 13.26 5.89
N ALA A 13 -24.58 12.82 5.04
CA ALA A 13 -24.25 12.36 3.69
C ALA A 13 -23.85 13.51 2.75
N ALA A 14 -24.32 14.73 2.99
CA ALA A 14 -23.91 15.93 2.25
C ALA A 14 -22.52 16.41 2.71
N GLU A 15 -22.24 16.41 4.01
CA GLU A 15 -20.91 16.71 4.55
C GLU A 15 -19.87 15.69 4.11
N LEU A 16 -20.20 14.39 4.14
CA LEU A 16 -19.30 13.33 3.67
C LEU A 16 -18.99 13.48 2.18
N ARG A 17 -20.02 13.75 1.35
CA ARG A 17 -19.82 14.04 -0.08
C ARG A 17 -19.02 15.32 -0.31
N SER A 18 -19.23 16.35 0.48
CA SER A 18 -18.48 17.61 0.38
C SER A 18 -17.02 17.42 0.77
N LYS A 19 -16.73 16.62 1.80
CA LYS A 19 -15.38 16.19 2.21
C LYS A 19 -14.71 15.33 1.14
N ILE A 20 -15.44 14.41 0.50
CA ILE A 20 -14.95 13.61 -0.64
C ILE A 20 -14.68 14.51 -1.87
N TYR A 21 -15.52 15.50 -2.14
CA TYR A 21 -15.34 16.43 -3.25
C TYR A 21 -14.18 17.41 -3.04
N SER A 22 -13.95 17.87 -1.81
CA SER A 22 -12.82 18.74 -1.48
C SER A 22 -11.49 17.98 -1.56
N LEU A 23 -11.47 16.72 -1.11
CA LEU A 23 -10.36 15.79 -1.32
C LEU A 23 -10.09 15.60 -2.81
N ARG A 24 -11.11 15.26 -3.62
CA ARG A 24 -11.01 15.13 -5.09
C ARG A 24 -10.43 16.37 -5.77
N ARG A 25 -10.78 17.59 -5.32
CA ARG A 25 -10.32 18.85 -5.94
C ARG A 25 -8.83 19.12 -5.71
N VAL A 26 -8.26 18.64 -4.61
CA VAL A 26 -6.82 18.71 -4.32
C VAL A 26 -6.06 17.68 -5.18
N PHE A 27 -6.64 16.50 -5.44
CA PHE A 27 -6.01 15.43 -6.22
C PHE A 27 -5.85 15.71 -7.72
N TYR A 28 -6.75 16.51 -8.33
CA TYR A 28 -6.69 16.80 -9.79
C TYR A 28 -5.50 17.67 -10.23
N ARG A 29 -4.74 18.29 -9.30
CA ARG A 29 -3.51 19.04 -9.62
C ARG A 29 -2.24 18.19 -9.66
N GLN A 30 -2.30 16.89 -9.37
CA GLN A 30 -1.16 15.99 -9.21
C GLN A 30 -1.15 14.79 -10.19
N ALA A 31 -1.68 15.00 -11.40
CA ALA A 31 -1.80 13.95 -12.43
C ALA A 31 -0.47 13.24 -12.78
N ASP A 32 0.68 13.91 -12.62
CA ASP A 32 2.01 13.34 -12.90
C ASP A 32 2.44 12.25 -11.89
N ILE A 33 1.85 12.24 -10.68
CA ILE A 33 2.27 11.35 -9.58
C ILE A 33 1.47 10.04 -9.58
N VAL A 34 0.19 10.11 -9.93
CA VAL A 34 -0.70 8.93 -10.02
C VAL A 34 -0.21 7.94 -11.09
N ALA A 35 0.43 8.43 -12.15
CA ALA A 35 1.04 7.60 -13.18
C ALA A 35 2.14 6.68 -12.63
N SER A 36 2.93 7.13 -11.65
CA SER A 36 4.05 6.34 -11.09
C SER A 36 3.59 5.12 -10.28
N VAL A 37 2.41 5.15 -9.65
CA VAL A 37 1.86 3.99 -8.92
C VAL A 37 0.96 3.13 -9.82
N ASN A 38 0.29 3.72 -10.81
CA ASN A 38 -0.57 3.00 -11.76
C ASN A 38 0.18 2.08 -12.74
N GLU A 39 1.50 2.24 -12.85
CA GLU A 39 2.35 1.42 -13.74
C GLU A 39 3.37 0.57 -12.99
N ASN A 40 3.63 0.84 -11.71
CA ASN A 40 4.68 0.14 -10.97
C ASN A 40 4.13 -0.97 -10.07
N ASN A 41 4.77 -2.12 -10.17
CA ASN A 41 4.61 -3.22 -9.24
C ASN A 41 5.52 -2.96 -8.03
N LEU A 42 5.00 -3.08 -6.81
CA LEU A 42 5.80 -2.88 -5.61
C LEU A 42 5.34 -3.72 -4.43
N LEU A 43 6.26 -3.95 -3.50
CA LEU A 43 5.98 -4.37 -2.15
C LEU A 43 6.00 -3.15 -1.22
N VAL A 44 5.01 -3.04 -0.34
CA VAL A 44 5.03 -2.10 0.78
C VAL A 44 5.19 -2.87 2.07
N ILE A 45 6.16 -2.48 2.88
CA ILE A 45 6.49 -3.11 4.15
C ILE A 45 6.23 -2.09 5.25
N LEU A 46 5.47 -2.50 6.25
CA LEU A 46 5.16 -1.70 7.43
C LEU A 46 5.15 -2.60 8.68
N PRO A 47 5.49 -2.07 9.86
CA PRO A 47 5.29 -2.82 11.11
C PRO A 47 3.82 -3.18 11.28
N SER A 48 3.54 -4.37 11.78
CA SER A 48 2.19 -4.75 12.21
C SER A 48 1.80 -4.01 13.49
N GLU A 49 0.51 -4.09 13.84
CA GLU A 49 0.00 -3.64 15.14
C GLU A 49 0.66 -4.38 16.32
N SER A 50 1.12 -5.61 16.09
CA SER A 50 1.80 -6.46 17.08
C SER A 50 3.30 -6.17 17.18
N TYR A 51 3.85 -5.28 16.36
CA TYR A 51 5.28 -5.01 16.32
C TYR A 51 5.76 -4.39 17.63
N SER A 52 6.81 -4.98 18.21
CA SER A 52 7.47 -4.54 19.43
C SER A 52 8.97 -4.84 19.40
N GLU A 53 9.68 -4.64 20.51
CA GLU A 53 11.08 -5.06 20.63
C GLU A 53 11.25 -6.58 20.59
N VAL A 54 10.26 -7.32 21.11
CA VAL A 54 10.27 -8.78 21.21
C VAL A 54 9.58 -9.45 20.01
N CYS A 55 8.52 -8.82 19.48
CA CYS A 55 7.77 -9.33 18.33
C CYS A 55 8.05 -8.48 17.08
N LYS A 56 8.75 -9.04 16.09
CA LYS A 56 9.12 -8.35 14.84
C LYS A 56 8.21 -8.78 13.68
N GLU A 57 6.90 -8.65 13.87
CA GLU A 57 5.89 -8.95 12.85
C GLU A 57 5.66 -7.73 11.94
N PHE A 58 5.74 -7.96 10.64
CA PHE A 58 5.53 -6.97 9.59
C PHE A 58 4.30 -7.32 8.76
N VAL A 59 3.66 -6.30 8.21
CA VAL A 59 2.70 -6.45 7.12
C VAL A 59 3.42 -6.17 5.81
N VAL A 60 3.26 -7.06 4.84
CA VAL A 60 3.75 -6.91 3.47
C VAL A 60 2.56 -6.86 2.53
N LEU A 61 2.42 -5.73 1.81
CA LEU A 61 1.38 -5.50 0.82
C LEU A 61 1.96 -5.71 -0.58
N PHE A 62 1.27 -6.51 -1.39
CA PHE A 62 1.63 -6.81 -2.76
C PHE A 62 0.79 -5.97 -3.70
N ILE A 63 1.42 -5.00 -4.37
CA ILE A 63 0.74 -4.07 -5.26
C ILE A 63 1.17 -4.35 -6.69
N ARG A 64 0.22 -4.75 -7.54
CA ARG A 64 0.46 -4.99 -8.97
C ARG A 64 -0.50 -4.14 -9.79
N PHE A 65 0.02 -3.44 -10.79
CA PHE A 65 -0.78 -2.55 -11.66
C PHE A 65 -1.60 -1.52 -10.87
N GLY A 66 -1.06 -1.01 -9.77
CA GLY A 66 -1.72 -0.07 -8.86
C GLY A 66 -2.78 -0.70 -7.93
N ARG A 67 -2.99 -2.01 -7.97
CA ARG A 67 -4.00 -2.73 -7.18
C ARG A 67 -3.35 -3.54 -6.05
N LEU A 68 -3.98 -3.59 -4.88
CA LEU A 68 -3.58 -4.50 -3.82
C LEU A 68 -4.02 -5.94 -4.16
N ILE A 69 -3.06 -6.81 -4.48
CA ILE A 69 -3.33 -8.21 -4.87
C ILE A 69 -3.32 -9.14 -3.67
N ALA A 70 -2.44 -8.88 -2.70
CA ALA A 70 -2.31 -9.71 -1.51
C ALA A 70 -1.75 -8.90 -0.34
N GLN A 71 -2.03 -9.38 0.86
CA GLN A 71 -1.47 -8.90 2.11
C GLN A 71 -1.04 -10.10 2.94
N HIS A 72 0.17 -10.03 3.50
CA HIS A 72 0.70 -11.06 4.38
C HIS A 72 1.21 -10.42 5.67
N LYS A 73 0.89 -11.03 6.81
CA LYS A 73 1.55 -10.77 8.08
C LYS A 73 2.64 -11.82 8.25
N ILE A 74 3.88 -11.38 8.42
CA ILE A 74 5.03 -12.27 8.51
C ILE A 74 6.01 -11.79 9.58
N MET A 75 6.66 -12.73 10.24
CA MET A 75 7.92 -12.51 10.92
C MET A 75 9.07 -12.55 9.91
N ARG A 76 10.23 -12.01 10.29
CA ARG A 76 11.41 -11.96 9.41
C ARG A 76 11.84 -13.35 8.90
N ASN A 77 11.76 -14.38 9.73
CA ASN A 77 12.13 -15.75 9.38
C ASN A 77 11.13 -16.42 8.42
N GLU A 78 9.92 -15.89 8.30
CA GLU A 78 8.86 -16.41 7.40
C GLU A 78 8.92 -15.74 6.02
N ALA A 79 9.77 -14.73 5.82
CA ALA A 79 9.86 -14.00 4.55
C ALA A 79 10.23 -14.90 3.35
N LEU A 80 10.98 -15.98 3.57
CA LEU A 80 11.31 -16.97 2.54
C LEU A 80 10.05 -17.66 1.98
N GLU A 81 9.00 -17.79 2.78
CA GLU A 81 7.73 -18.40 2.35
C GLU A 81 6.98 -17.53 1.33
N LEU A 82 7.36 -16.26 1.19
CA LEU A 82 6.78 -15.35 0.20
C LEU A 82 7.38 -15.49 -1.20
N GLU A 83 8.42 -16.31 -1.39
CA GLU A 83 9.09 -16.46 -2.70
C GLU A 83 8.12 -16.87 -3.81
N GLU A 84 7.36 -17.95 -3.61
CA GLU A 84 6.37 -18.42 -4.58
C GLU A 84 5.31 -17.34 -4.86
N ARG A 85 4.89 -16.62 -3.81
CA ARG A 85 3.90 -15.55 -3.94
C ARG A 85 4.44 -14.36 -4.74
N ILE A 86 5.69 -13.98 -4.52
CA ILE A 86 6.39 -12.95 -5.29
C ILE A 86 6.47 -13.39 -6.76
N ARG A 87 6.85 -14.65 -7.02
CA ARG A 87 6.93 -15.22 -8.37
C ARG A 87 5.57 -15.19 -9.08
N GLU A 88 4.53 -15.69 -8.43
CA GLU A 88 3.16 -15.69 -8.96
C GLU A 88 2.65 -14.28 -9.23
N ILE A 89 2.84 -13.34 -8.31
CA ILE A 89 2.26 -12.00 -8.40
C ILE A 89 3.05 -11.09 -9.32
N PHE A 90 4.37 -11.18 -9.43
CA PHE A 90 5.15 -10.21 -10.22
C PHE A 90 5.79 -10.80 -11.47
N PHE A 91 6.08 -12.10 -11.46
CA PHE A 91 6.90 -12.75 -12.49
C PHE A 91 6.14 -13.84 -13.27
N SER A 92 4.82 -13.96 -13.10
CA SER A 92 3.96 -14.89 -13.86
C SER A 92 3.77 -14.52 -15.34
N GLY A 93 4.27 -13.36 -15.79
CA GLY A 93 4.04 -12.86 -17.15
C GLY A 93 2.62 -12.33 -17.39
N ALA A 94 1.75 -12.31 -16.37
CA ALA A 94 0.41 -11.74 -16.52
C ALA A 94 0.48 -10.25 -16.94
N GLN A 95 -0.37 -9.88 -17.88
CA GLN A 95 -0.42 -8.53 -18.43
C GLN A 95 -1.32 -7.62 -17.60
N LYS A 96 -1.11 -6.31 -17.75
CA LYS A 96 -1.98 -5.31 -17.14
C LYS A 96 -3.41 -5.47 -17.69
N PRO A 97 -4.45 -5.43 -16.83
CA PRO A 97 -5.83 -5.43 -17.31
C PRO A 97 -6.08 -4.28 -18.28
N GLU A 98 -6.72 -4.57 -19.42
CA GLU A 98 -7.03 -3.55 -20.44
C GLU A 98 -8.10 -2.56 -19.99
N HIS A 99 -8.97 -3.01 -19.07
CA HIS A 99 -10.08 -2.24 -18.54
C HIS A 99 -10.04 -2.27 -17.01
N CYS A 100 -10.35 -1.13 -16.39
CA CYS A 100 -10.58 -1.02 -14.96
C CYS A 100 -12.01 -0.52 -14.74
N GLU A 101 -12.73 -1.18 -13.83
CA GLU A 101 -14.02 -0.69 -13.36
C GLU A 101 -13.82 0.57 -12.50
N ARG A 102 -14.89 1.35 -12.33
CA ARG A 102 -14.83 2.62 -11.61
C ARG A 102 -14.40 2.42 -10.15
N GLU A 103 -14.92 1.38 -9.52
CA GLU A 103 -14.58 0.99 -8.16
C GLU A 103 -13.09 0.66 -8.03
N GLU A 104 -12.52 -0.06 -9.00
CA GLU A 104 -11.09 -0.39 -9.03
C GLU A 104 -10.24 0.88 -9.18
N ILE A 105 -10.67 1.84 -10.00
CA ILE A 105 -9.98 3.13 -10.16
C ILE A 105 -9.99 3.91 -8.84
N ASP A 106 -11.13 3.95 -8.14
CA ASP A 106 -11.26 4.63 -6.86
C ASP A 106 -10.35 3.97 -5.80
N GLU A 107 -10.27 2.64 -5.75
CA GLU A 107 -9.35 1.90 -4.88
C GLU A 107 -7.87 2.18 -5.19
N MET A 108 -7.50 2.16 -6.47
CA MET A 108 -6.14 2.48 -6.92
C MET A 108 -5.75 3.91 -6.51
N GLN A 109 -6.67 4.87 -6.58
CA GLN A 109 -6.46 6.24 -6.13
C GLN A 109 -6.27 6.34 -4.61
N ILE A 110 -7.09 5.62 -3.83
CA ILE A 110 -6.97 5.56 -2.36
C ILE A 110 -5.60 4.99 -1.97
N LEU A 111 -5.20 3.87 -2.59
CA LEU A 111 -3.93 3.20 -2.32
C LEU A 111 -2.75 4.10 -2.65
N SER A 112 -2.75 4.71 -3.84
CA SER A 112 -1.70 5.62 -4.30
C SER A 112 -1.58 6.84 -3.38
N SER A 113 -2.70 7.47 -3.00
CA SER A 113 -2.72 8.58 -2.06
C SER A 113 -2.16 8.19 -0.69
N TRP A 114 -2.55 7.02 -0.16
CA TRP A 114 -2.08 6.54 1.13
C TRP A 114 -0.58 6.28 1.11
N ILE A 115 -0.06 5.62 0.06
CA ILE A 115 1.39 5.38 -0.10
C ILE A 115 2.14 6.71 -0.17
N TYR A 116 1.64 7.67 -0.93
CA TYR A 116 2.28 8.97 -1.10
C TYR A 116 2.32 9.77 0.21
N GLN A 117 1.22 9.82 0.94
CA GLN A 117 1.12 10.53 2.23
C GLN A 117 2.04 9.90 3.28
N ASN A 118 2.22 8.58 3.23
CA ASN A 118 3.03 7.84 4.19
C ASN A 118 4.43 7.48 3.62
N ARG A 119 4.85 8.03 2.49
CA ARG A 119 6.08 7.61 1.78
C ARG A 119 7.36 7.68 2.62
N GLU A 120 7.38 8.53 3.64
CA GLU A 120 8.52 8.73 4.54
C GLU A 120 8.54 7.68 5.66
N SER A 121 7.38 7.16 6.05
CA SER A 121 7.24 6.12 7.08
C SER A 121 7.21 4.71 6.49
N LEU A 122 6.73 4.55 5.25
CA LEU A 122 6.66 3.28 4.53
C LEU A 122 8.02 2.85 3.99
N SER A 123 8.21 1.54 3.92
CA SER A 123 9.32 0.94 3.19
C SER A 123 8.79 0.32 1.90
N CYS A 124 9.11 0.94 0.77
CA CYS A 124 8.66 0.50 -0.55
C CYS A 124 9.81 -0.18 -1.31
N LEU A 125 9.54 -1.34 -1.89
CA LEU A 125 10.41 -2.03 -2.84
C LEU A 125 9.72 -2.11 -4.18
N TYR A 126 10.23 -1.37 -5.17
CA TYR A 126 9.69 -1.37 -6.52
C TYR A 126 10.30 -2.50 -7.32
N VAL A 127 9.46 -3.26 -8.02
CA VAL A 127 9.90 -4.31 -8.95
C VAL A 127 10.54 -3.65 -10.15
N LYS A 128 11.81 -3.96 -10.41
CA LYS A 128 12.58 -3.37 -11.50
C LYS A 128 12.42 -4.17 -12.79
N PRO A 129 12.59 -3.53 -13.97
CA PRO A 129 12.72 -4.26 -15.22
C PRO A 129 13.86 -5.28 -15.14
N TYR A 130 13.63 -6.49 -15.62
CA TYR A 130 14.60 -7.61 -15.63
C TYR A 130 15.03 -8.13 -14.26
N GLU A 131 14.37 -7.72 -13.19
CA GLU A 131 14.55 -8.32 -11.86
C GLU A 131 13.97 -9.74 -11.84
N THR A 132 14.50 -10.60 -10.98
CA THR A 132 13.95 -11.94 -10.73
C THR A 132 13.24 -12.00 -9.37
N ALA A 133 12.43 -13.04 -9.16
CA ALA A 133 11.75 -13.27 -7.88
C ALA A 133 12.75 -13.40 -6.72
N GLU A 134 13.88 -14.06 -6.97
CA GLU A 134 14.95 -14.30 -5.99
C GLU A 134 15.66 -12.99 -5.62
N GLN A 135 15.88 -12.10 -6.59
CA GLN A 135 16.44 -10.76 -6.34
C GLN A 135 15.49 -9.90 -5.50
N MET A 136 14.20 -9.92 -5.83
CA MET A 136 13.17 -9.20 -5.07
C MET A 136 13.04 -9.75 -3.64
N LEU A 137 13.10 -11.07 -3.48
CA LEU A 137 13.11 -11.72 -2.17
C LEU A 137 14.34 -11.34 -1.36
N GLY A 138 15.52 -11.31 -1.98
CA GLY A 138 16.75 -10.83 -1.35
C GLY A 138 16.61 -9.40 -0.84
N ALA A 139 16.08 -8.49 -1.66
CA ALA A 139 15.81 -7.11 -1.27
C ALA A 139 14.81 -7.02 -0.12
N LEU A 140 13.75 -7.86 -0.11
CA LEU A 140 12.79 -7.95 0.99
C LEU A 140 13.47 -8.37 2.30
N LEU A 141 14.31 -9.41 2.27
CA LEU A 141 15.03 -9.91 3.44
C LEU A 141 16.01 -8.88 4.02
N GLU A 142 16.77 -8.21 3.15
CA GLU A 142 17.65 -7.12 3.54
C GLU A 142 16.86 -6.01 4.23
N ARG A 143 15.75 -5.59 3.61
CA ARG A 143 14.90 -4.50 4.11
C ARG A 143 14.24 -4.82 5.43
N LEU A 144 13.72 -6.04 5.61
CA LEU A 144 13.19 -6.51 6.90
C LEU A 144 14.30 -6.56 7.97
N GLY A 145 15.53 -6.89 7.57
CA GLY A 145 16.70 -6.83 8.43
C GLY A 145 17.02 -5.41 8.92
N GLU A 146 16.98 -4.42 8.03
CA GLU A 146 17.16 -3.00 8.37
C GLU A 146 16.08 -2.50 9.33
N LEU A 147 14.81 -2.77 9.02
CA LEU A 147 13.66 -2.33 9.81
C LEU A 147 13.55 -3.02 11.18
N SER A 148 14.26 -4.15 11.36
CA SER A 148 14.30 -4.85 12.64
C SER A 148 15.36 -4.27 13.60
N LYS A 149 16.28 -3.43 13.12
CA LYS A 149 17.31 -2.80 13.95
C LYS A 149 16.68 -1.72 14.85
N PRO A 150 17.06 -1.66 16.14
CA PRO A 150 16.46 -0.73 17.10
C PRO A 150 16.66 0.76 16.75
N GLU A 151 17.74 1.09 16.04
CA GLU A 151 18.08 2.47 15.67
C GLU A 151 17.17 3.04 14.56
N ALA A 152 16.65 2.20 13.66
CA ALA A 152 15.85 2.64 12.51
C ALA A 152 14.43 3.14 12.89
N MET A 153 14.02 2.95 14.15
CA MET A 153 12.65 3.27 14.61
C MET A 153 12.58 4.48 15.55
N ALA A 154 13.70 4.92 16.13
CA ALA A 154 13.73 6.09 17.02
C ALA A 154 13.33 7.38 16.29
N GLU A 155 13.61 7.46 14.99
CA GLU A 155 13.21 8.59 14.13
C GLU A 155 11.75 8.51 13.65
N LYS A 156 11.11 7.33 13.70
CA LYS A 156 9.74 7.12 13.16
C LYS A 156 8.60 7.27 14.17
N LYS A 157 8.89 7.37 15.48
CA LYS A 157 7.88 7.49 16.55
C LYS A 157 7.47 8.92 16.90
N LEU A 158 8.06 9.94 16.27
CA LEU A 158 7.89 11.36 16.64
C LEU A 158 7.18 12.22 15.60
N ALA A 159 6.59 11.63 14.56
CA ALA A 159 5.79 12.33 13.54
C ALA A 159 4.31 11.97 13.62
#